data_AF-A0A959PQQ2-F1
#
_entry.id   AF-A0A959PQQ2-F1
#
_cell.length_a   1.000
_cell.length_b   1.000
_cell.length_c   1.000
_cell.angle_alpha   90.00
_cell.angle_beta   90.00
_cell.angle_gamma   90.00
#
_symmetry.space_group_name_H-M   'P 1'
#
loop_
_entity.id
_entity.type
_entity.pdbx_description
1 polymer ?
#
loop_
_entity_poly.entity_id
_entity_poly.type
_entity_poly.pdbx_seq_one_letter_code
_entity_poly.pdbx_strand_id
1 'polypeptide(L)'
;KQVANKSKYKVNIIQFIDRKMMFEDIARNVEMTYDELLYELNNIVDAGTKLNINYYIKDRVDEDVVEEVFDYFKDSHTDAVDTAIRKLQDDDISEVEVLLSRIKFVSEIAN
;
A
#
# COMPACT_ATOMS: atom_id res chain seq x y z
N LYS A 1 10.80 -24.60 7.13
CA LYS A 1 9.76 -24.93 6.13
C LYS A 1 8.51 -24.12 6.47
N GLN A 2 8.32 -22.94 5.86
CA GLN A 2 7.12 -22.12 6.06
C GLN A 2 6.88 -21.30 4.78
N VAL A 3 6.52 -21.97 3.68
CA VAL A 3 6.26 -21.32 2.38
C VAL A 3 4.89 -21.72 1.82
N ALA A 4 4.01 -22.28 2.66
CA ALA A 4 2.76 -22.88 2.19
C ALA A 4 1.50 -21.99 2.30
N ASN A 5 1.55 -20.82 2.96
CA ASN A 5 0.33 -20.03 3.22
C ASN A 5 0.31 -18.59 2.65
N LYS A 6 1.41 -18.07 2.08
CA LYS A 6 1.44 -16.68 1.60
C LYS A 6 0.38 -16.40 0.51
N SER A 7 0.17 -17.33 -0.42
CA SER A 7 -0.86 -17.17 -1.47
C SER A 7 -2.29 -17.21 -0.94
N LYS A 8 -2.54 -17.95 0.15
CA LYS A 8 -3.87 -18.05 0.77
C LYS A 8 -4.30 -16.72 1.42
N TYR A 9 -3.35 -16.00 2.01
CA TYR A 9 -3.62 -14.68 2.61
C TYR A 9 -3.85 -13.60 1.56
N LYS A 10 -3.13 -13.60 0.43
CA LYS A 10 -3.34 -12.62 -0.66
C LYS A 10 -4.79 -12.56 -1.14
N VAL A 11 -5.38 -13.72 -1.45
CA VAL A 11 -6.78 -13.78 -1.91
C VAL A 11 -7.74 -13.26 -0.84
N ASN A 12 -7.52 -13.61 0.43
CA ASN A 12 -8.34 -13.11 1.53
C ASN A 12 -8.21 -11.59 1.70
N ILE A 13 -6.98 -11.06 1.66
CA ILE A 13 -6.71 -9.62 1.76
C ILE A 13 -7.47 -8.87 0.66
N ILE A 14 -7.34 -9.31 -0.60
CA ILE A 14 -8.06 -8.70 -1.75
C ILE A 14 -9.57 -8.69 -1.48
N GLN A 15 -10.14 -9.83 -1.08
CA GLN A 15 -11.57 -9.93 -0.78
C GLN A 15 -12.02 -9.02 0.38
N PHE A 16 -11.16 -8.81 1.38
CA PHE A 16 -11.48 -7.90 2.48
C PHE A 16 -11.37 -6.43 2.08
N ILE A 17 -10.41 -6.07 1.23
CA ILE A 17 -10.31 -4.74 0.60
C ILE A 17 -11.55 -4.46 -0.26
N ASP A 18 -12.00 -5.42 -1.06
CA ASP A 18 -13.21 -5.29 -1.88
C ASP A 18 -14.48 -5.07 -1.03
N ARG A 19 -14.51 -5.64 0.18
CA ARG A 19 -15.56 -5.42 1.18
C ARG A 19 -15.37 -4.14 1.99
N LYS A 20 -14.34 -3.35 1.68
CA LYS A 20 -13.99 -2.08 2.34
C LYS A 20 -13.77 -2.22 3.85
N MET A 21 -13.16 -3.33 4.29
CA MET A 21 -12.83 -3.52 5.70
C MET A 21 -11.68 -2.61 6.13
N MET A 22 -11.68 -2.19 7.39
CA MET A 22 -10.58 -1.43 7.98
C MET A 22 -9.30 -2.26 7.98
N PHE A 23 -8.16 -1.65 7.68
CA PHE A 23 -6.90 -2.38 7.53
C PHE A 23 -6.47 -3.04 8.85
N GLU A 24 -6.76 -2.40 9.98
CA GLU A 24 -6.51 -2.97 11.31
C GLU A 24 -7.33 -4.24 11.56
N ASP A 25 -8.54 -4.33 11.01
CA ASP A 25 -9.36 -5.54 11.08
C ASP A 25 -8.82 -6.61 10.13
N ILE A 26 -8.41 -6.22 8.92
CA ILE A 26 -7.80 -7.13 7.95
C ILE A 26 -6.55 -7.77 8.55
N ALA A 27 -5.63 -6.96 9.07
CA ALA A 27 -4.38 -7.39 9.69
C ALA A 27 -4.65 -8.43 10.79
N ARG A 28 -5.62 -8.16 11.67
CA ARG A 28 -6.06 -9.12 12.70
C ARG A 28 -6.62 -10.42 12.13
N ASN A 29 -7.44 -10.35 11.08
CA ASN A 29 -8.04 -11.53 10.45
C ASN A 29 -7.02 -12.43 9.72
N VAL A 30 -5.91 -11.85 9.26
CA VAL A 30 -4.84 -12.57 8.56
C VAL A 30 -3.60 -12.80 9.42
N GLU A 31 -3.68 -12.50 10.72
CA GLU A 31 -2.60 -12.67 11.70
C GLU A 31 -1.31 -11.92 11.31
N MET A 32 -1.45 -10.73 10.73
CA MET A 32 -0.36 -9.81 10.40
C MET A 32 -0.40 -8.59 11.31
N THR A 33 0.76 -7.98 11.51
CA THR A 33 0.85 -6.60 11.99
C THR A 33 0.35 -5.64 10.92
N TYR A 34 0.07 -4.39 11.32
CA TYR A 34 -0.35 -3.34 10.39
C TYR A 34 0.71 -3.09 9.31
N ASP A 35 1.98 -2.98 9.71
CA ASP A 35 3.09 -2.73 8.80
C ASP A 35 3.27 -3.89 7.81
N GLU A 36 3.23 -5.14 8.30
CA GLU A 36 3.27 -6.34 7.44
C GLU A 36 2.14 -6.34 6.40
N LEU A 37 0.93 -5.92 6.78
CA LEU A 37 -0.19 -5.79 5.85
C LEU A 37 0.10 -4.73 4.78
N LEU A 38 0.62 -3.55 5.13
CA LEU A 38 0.94 -2.49 4.16
C LEU A 38 2.00 -2.94 3.14
N TYR A 39 3.03 -3.65 3.58
CA TYR A 39 4.02 -4.24 2.69
C TYR A 39 3.40 -5.33 1.81
N GLU A 40 2.52 -6.17 2.35
CA GLU A 40 1.84 -7.19 1.56
C GLU A 40 0.89 -6.58 0.51
N LEU A 41 0.19 -5.49 0.82
CA LEU A 41 -0.63 -4.75 -0.13
C LEU A 41 0.23 -4.16 -1.26
N ASN A 42 1.40 -3.61 -0.95
CA ASN A 42 2.37 -3.16 -1.95
C ASN A 42 2.83 -4.33 -2.85
N ASN A 43 3.15 -5.49 -2.26
CA ASN A 43 3.49 -6.70 -3.03
C ASN A 43 2.35 -7.19 -3.93
N ILE A 44 1.09 -6.99 -3.53
CA ILE A 44 -0.10 -7.37 -4.33
C ILE A 44 -0.24 -6.45 -5.54
N VAL A 45 -0.07 -5.13 -5.39
CA VAL A 45 -0.12 -4.19 -6.52
C VAL A 45 1.08 -4.32 -7.44
N ASP A 46 2.27 -4.62 -6.92
CA ASP A 46 3.47 -4.92 -7.70
C ASP A 46 3.29 -6.21 -8.55
N ALA A 47 2.44 -7.13 -8.09
CA ALA A 47 2.05 -8.33 -8.84
C ALA A 47 0.98 -8.07 -9.91
N GLY A 48 0.56 -6.80 -10.12
CA GLY A 48 -0.40 -6.40 -11.14
C GLY A 48 -1.87 -6.44 -10.70
N THR A 49 -2.16 -6.67 -9.42
CA THR A 49 -3.54 -6.65 -8.91
C THR A 49 -3.91 -5.25 -8.46
N LYS A 50 -4.90 -4.63 -9.09
CA LYS A 50 -5.42 -3.32 -8.68
C LYS A 50 -6.20 -3.42 -7.37
N LEU A 51 -5.88 -2.57 -6.41
CA LEU A 51 -6.58 -2.47 -5.12
C LEU A 51 -7.23 -1.10 -4.99
N ASN A 52 -8.55 -1.07 -4.73
CA ASN A 52 -9.24 0.19 -4.46
C ASN A 52 -9.28 0.48 -2.96
N ILE A 53 -8.29 1.24 -2.49
CA ILE A 53 -8.14 1.59 -1.07
C ILE A 53 -8.55 3.03 -0.75
N ASN A 54 -9.23 3.71 -1.68
CA ASN A 54 -9.66 5.12 -1.53
C ASN A 54 -10.56 5.32 -0.30
N TYR A 55 -11.32 4.30 0.09
CA TYR A 55 -12.16 4.33 1.29
C TYR A 55 -11.37 4.43 2.60
N TYR A 56 -10.11 4.00 2.59
CA TYR A 56 -9.24 3.98 3.76
C TYR A 56 -8.28 5.17 3.75
N ILE A 57 -7.74 5.54 2.59
CA ILE A 57 -6.77 6.65 2.46
C ILE A 57 -7.38 8.00 2.82
N LYS A 58 -8.61 8.28 2.35
CA LYS A 58 -9.26 9.59 2.45
C LYS A 58 -9.20 10.22 3.85
N ASP A 59 -9.33 9.39 4.89
CA ASP A 59 -9.40 9.87 6.28
C ASP A 59 -8.07 9.67 7.02
N ARG A 60 -6.99 9.27 6.32
CA ARG A 60 -5.69 8.88 6.91
C ARG A 60 -4.49 9.61 6.34
N VAL A 61 -4.57 10.06 5.09
CA VAL A 61 -3.48 10.77 4.41
C VAL A 61 -4.06 12.04 3.81
N ASP A 62 -3.37 13.17 4.00
CA ASP A 62 -3.76 14.44 3.39
C ASP A 62 -3.67 14.32 1.86
N GLU A 63 -4.58 15.00 1.14
CA GLU A 63 -4.62 15.00 -0.32
C GLU A 63 -3.31 15.56 -0.91
N ASP A 64 -2.74 16.59 -0.28
CA ASP A 64 -1.46 17.18 -0.69
C ASP A 64 -0.30 16.16 -0.57
N VAL A 65 -0.31 15.32 0.48
CA VAL A 65 0.69 14.25 0.67
C VAL A 65 0.51 13.15 -0.37
N VAL A 66 -0.74 12.81 -0.74
CA VAL A 66 -1.00 11.86 -1.82
C VAL A 66 -0.45 12.40 -3.15
N GLU A 67 -0.67 13.68 -3.44
CA GLU A 67 -0.18 14.32 -4.67
C GLU A 67 1.36 14.32 -4.73
N GLU A 68 2.05 14.69 -3.65
CA GLU A 68 3.52 14.69 -3.58
C GLU A 68 4.11 13.29 -3.84
N VAL A 69 3.53 12.26 -3.21
CA VAL A 69 3.95 10.87 -3.44
C VAL A 69 3.69 10.45 -4.90
N PHE A 70 2.57 10.86 -5.48
CA PHE A 70 2.25 10.58 -6.87
C PHE A 70 3.25 11.21 -7.82
N ASP A 71 3.58 12.48 -7.62
CA ASP A 71 4.53 13.20 -8.47
C ASP A 71 5.94 12.62 -8.35
N TYR A 72 6.36 12.26 -7.14
CA TYR A 72 7.60 11.49 -6.93
C TYR A 72 7.64 10.23 -7.80
N PHE A 73 6.59 9.40 -7.80
CA PHE A 73 6.59 8.15 -8.56
C PHE A 73 6.40 8.34 -10.08
N LYS A 74 5.81 9.44 -10.53
CA LYS A 74 5.75 9.78 -11.98
C LYS A 74 7.12 10.14 -12.53
N ASP A 75 7.93 10.87 -11.74
CA ASP A 75 9.24 11.38 -12.17
C ASP A 75 10.41 10.48 -11.78
N SER A 76 10.20 9.55 -10.84
CA SER A 76 11.22 8.62 -10.38
C SER A 76 11.58 7.57 -11.43
N HIS A 77 12.87 7.30 -11.56
CA HIS A 77 13.41 6.21 -12.38
C HIS A 77 13.46 4.86 -11.64
N THR A 78 12.98 4.83 -10.38
CA THR A 78 12.92 3.65 -9.54
C THR A 78 11.56 3.53 -8.85
N ASP A 79 11.02 2.32 -8.88
CA ASP A 79 9.78 1.88 -8.23
C ASP A 79 10.01 1.30 -6.83
N ALA A 80 11.27 1.27 -6.37
CA ALA A 80 11.66 0.71 -5.09
C ALA A 80 11.09 1.52 -3.93
N VAL A 81 10.21 0.88 -3.15
CA VAL A 81 9.49 1.51 -2.04
C VAL A 81 10.44 2.04 -0.96
N ASP A 82 11.50 1.31 -0.63
CA ASP A 82 12.49 1.74 0.37
C ASP A 82 13.22 3.04 -0.03
N THR A 83 13.43 3.26 -1.33
CA THR A 83 14.03 4.50 -1.84
C THR A 83 13.04 5.66 -1.73
N ALA A 84 11.76 5.41 -2.05
CA ALA A 84 10.72 6.42 -1.93
C ALA A 84 10.53 6.85 -0.47
N ILE A 85 10.46 5.90 0.45
CA ILE A 85 10.34 6.17 1.90
C ILE A 85 11.48 7.09 2.36
N ARG A 86 12.73 6.77 2.02
CA ARG A 86 13.88 7.57 2.45
C ARG A 86 13.88 9.00 1.89
N LYS A 87 13.44 9.18 0.64
CA LYS A 87 13.43 10.50 0.01
C LYS A 87 12.29 11.38 0.53
N LEU A 88 11.09 10.81 0.61
CA LEU A 88 9.89 11.54 1.03
C LEU A 88 9.88 11.81 2.55
N GLN A 89 10.67 11.05 3.32
CA GLN A 89 10.96 11.38 4.72
C GLN A 89 11.65 12.74 4.89
N ASP A 90 12.40 13.22 3.89
CA ASP A 90 13.02 14.57 3.95
C ASP A 90 11.95 15.68 3.85
N ASP A 91 10.76 15.37 3.34
CA ASP A 91 9.60 16.26 3.21
C ASP A 91 8.56 16.05 4.33
N ASP A 92 8.98 15.48 5.47
CA ASP A 92 8.15 15.14 6.63
C ASP A 92 7.00 14.15 6.34
N ILE A 93 7.07 13.40 5.22
CA ILE A 93 6.08 12.37 4.87
C ILE A 93 6.46 11.05 5.55
N SER A 94 5.52 10.50 6.32
CA SER A 94 5.75 9.25 7.05
C SER A 94 5.75 8.03 6.13
N GLU A 95 6.42 6.97 6.58
CA GLU A 95 6.46 5.69 5.87
C GLU A 95 5.06 5.14 5.56
N VAL A 96 4.12 5.26 6.50
CA VAL A 96 2.75 4.80 6.33
C VAL A 96 2.05 5.58 5.22
N GLU A 97 2.24 6.90 5.16
CA GLU A 97 1.67 7.75 4.11
C GLU A 97 2.26 7.40 2.75
N VAL A 98 3.57 7.19 2.65
CA VAL A 98 4.22 6.73 1.41
C VAL A 98 3.65 5.38 0.97
N LEU A 99 3.56 4.40 1.87
CA LEU A 99 3.07 3.06 1.56
C LEU A 99 1.62 3.06 1.10
N LEU A 100 0.75 3.83 1.75
CA LEU A 100 -0.66 3.97 1.37
C LEU A 100 -0.81 4.66 0.02
N SER A 101 -0.18 5.83 -0.15
CA SER A 101 -0.25 6.61 -1.39
C SER A 101 0.34 5.84 -2.57
N ARG A 102 1.42 5.08 -2.37
CA ARG A 102 2.01 4.21 -3.41
C ARG A 102 1.03 3.12 -3.88
N ILE A 103 0.32 2.44 -2.98
CA ILE A 103 -0.67 1.40 -3.36
C ILE A 103 -1.73 2.00 -4.29
N LYS A 104 -2.21 3.21 -3.96
CA LYS A 104 -3.16 3.95 -4.80
C LYS A 104 -2.54 4.31 -6.15
N PHE A 105 -1.34 4.89 -6.17
CA PHE A 105 -0.61 5.25 -7.39
C PHE A 105 -0.47 4.06 -8.34
N VAL A 106 0.04 2.93 -7.84
CA VAL A 106 0.27 1.75 -8.67
C VAL A 106 -1.05 1.18 -9.20
N SER A 107 -2.12 1.21 -8.40
CA SER A 107 -3.44 0.71 -8.81
C SER A 107 -4.14 1.61 -9.84
N GLU A 108 -3.87 2.92 -9.85
CA GLU A 108 -4.56 3.89 -10.70
C GLU A 108 -3.76 4.30 -11.96
N ILE A 109 -2.44 4.37 -11.86
CA ILE A 109 -1.56 4.96 -12.89
C ILE A 109 -0.61 3.93 -13.52
N ALA A 110 0.00 3.06 -12.72
CA ALA A 110 1.05 2.16 -13.21
C ALA A 110 0.53 0.86 -13.83
N ASN A 111 -0.59 0.32 -13.35
CA ASN A 111 -1.24 -0.91 -13.83
C ASN A 111 -2.45 -0.65 -14.72
#